data_AF-A0A2Z6UPI1-F1
#
_entry.id   AF-A0A2Z6UPI1-F1
#
_cell.length_a   1.000
_cell.length_b   1.000
_cell.length_c   1.000
_cell.angle_alpha   90.00
_cell.angle_beta   90.00
_cell.angle_gamma   90.00
#
_symmetry.space_group_name_H-M   'P 1'
#
loop_
_entity.id
_entity.type
_entity.pdbx_description
1 polymer ?
#
loop_
_entity_poly.entity_id
_entity_poly.type
_entity_poly.pdbx_seq_one_letter_code
_entity_poly.pdbx_strand_id
1 'polypeptide(L)' 'MFDAGILPYYLHLLDKVKGASHFDVAKEEGITIMREVMKRQPGFLVPKLVREIGGQPGKTPIDLGLEPQNELRVRIDN' A
#
# COMPACT_ATOMS: atom_id res chain seq x y z
N MET A 1 -8.53 -14.40 9.59
CA MET A 1 -7.63 -13.57 10.42
C MET A 1 -8.30 -13.17 11.71
N PHE A 2 -9.48 -12.54 11.66
CA PHE A 2 -10.25 -12.22 12.86
C PHE A 2 -10.62 -13.46 13.69
N ASP A 3 -11.05 -14.54 13.06
CA ASP A 3 -11.37 -15.81 13.74
C ASP A 3 -10.15 -16.43 14.47
N ALA A 4 -8.94 -16.07 14.04
CA ALA A 4 -7.69 -16.47 14.67
C ALA A 4 -7.17 -15.45 15.69
N GLY A 5 -7.94 -14.39 15.99
CA GLY A 5 -7.55 -13.31 16.90
C GLY A 5 -6.44 -12.40 16.38
N ILE A 6 -6.19 -12.38 15.06
CA ILE A 6 -5.10 -11.62 14.45
C ILE A 6 -5.63 -10.32 13.84
N LEU A 7 -5.02 -9.20 14.25
CA LEU A 7 -5.23 -7.89 13.62
C LEU A 7 -4.10 -7.60 12.62
N PRO A 8 -4.38 -7.53 11.30
CA PRO A 8 -3.38 -7.17 10.31
C PRO A 8 -3.01 -5.69 10.47
N TYR A 9 -1.72 -5.39 10.56
CA TYR A 9 -1.26 -4.02 10.80
C TYR A 9 -0.59 -3.40 9.57
N TYR A 10 0.42 -4.07 9.02
CA TYR A 10 1.15 -3.60 7.84
C TYR A 10 1.29 -4.69 6.78
N LEU A 11 1.12 -4.29 5.51
CA LEU A 11 1.77 -4.94 4.39
C LEU A 11 3.00 -4.09 4.05
N HIS A 12 4.18 -4.62 4.33
CA HIS A 12 5.43 -3.87 4.23
C HIS A 12 6.16 -4.26 2.96
N LEU A 13 6.41 -3.29 2.07
CA LEU A 13 7.25 -3.51 0.89
C LEU A 13 8.71 -3.59 1.32
N LEU A 14 9.42 -4.55 0.75
CA LEU A 14 10.80 -4.83 1.11
C LEU A 14 11.68 -3.57 1.10
N ASP A 15 12.47 -3.43 2.16
CA ASP A 15 13.45 -2.38 2.26
C ASP A 15 14.60 -2.62 1.28
N LYS A 16 15.08 -1.56 0.64
CA LYS A 16 16.20 -1.62 -0.29
C LYS A 16 17.49 -1.84 0.49
N VAL A 17 17.81 -3.10 0.78
CA VAL A 17 19.05 -3.51 1.46
C VAL A 17 19.94 -4.33 0.53
N LYS A 18 21.26 -4.24 0.74
CA LYS A 18 22.23 -5.04 -0.03
C LYS A 18 21.95 -6.53 0.20
N GLY A 19 21.87 -7.30 -0.90
CA GLY A 19 21.69 -8.75 -0.87
C GLY A 19 20.25 -9.26 -0.86
N ALA A 20 19.24 -8.37 -0.76
CA ALA A 20 17.82 -8.77 -0.77
C ALA A 20 17.07 -8.35 -2.05
N SER A 21 17.77 -7.87 -3.08
CA SER A 21 17.16 -7.37 -4.32
C SER A 21 16.29 -8.40 -5.04
N HIS A 22 16.53 -9.69 -4.85
CA HIS A 22 15.73 -10.76 -5.47
C HIS A 22 14.34 -10.92 -4.84
N PHE A 23 14.12 -10.36 -3.64
CA PHE A 23 12.82 -10.35 -2.96
C PHE A 23 12.07 -9.03 -3.16
N ASP A 24 12.68 -8.07 -3.85
CA ASP A 24 12.09 -6.76 -4.09
C ASP A 24 10.97 -6.88 -5.12
N VAL A 25 9.79 -6.41 -4.72
CA VAL A 25 8.60 -6.38 -5.57
C VAL A 25 8.30 -4.94 -5.98
N ALA A 26 7.71 -4.77 -7.17
CA ALA A 26 7.29 -3.46 -7.62
C ALA A 26 6.20 -2.90 -6.69
N LYS A 27 6.17 -1.58 -6.51
CA LYS A 27 5.15 -0.89 -5.69
C LYS A 27 3.73 -1.23 -6.19
N GLU A 28 3.58 -1.30 -7.50
CA GLU A 28 2.34 -1.60 -8.22
C GLU A 28 1.79 -2.98 -7.87
N GLU A 29 2.66 -3.94 -7.59
CA GLU A 29 2.29 -5.28 -7.15
C GLU A 29 1.72 -5.24 -5.72
N GLY A 30 2.37 -4.52 -4.81
CA GLY A 30 1.85 -4.29 -3.46
C GLY A 30 0.48 -3.60 -3.45
N ILE A 31 0.29 -2.60 -4.32
CA ILE A 31 -1.01 -1.93 -4.51
C ILE A 31 -2.07 -2.93 -5.00
N THR A 32 -1.69 -3.78 -5.97
CA THR A 32 -2.60 -4.82 -6.51
C THR A 32 -3.02 -5.81 -5.42
N ILE A 33 -2.08 -6.29 -4.61
CA ILE A 33 -2.37 -7.16 -3.46
C ILE A 33 -3.32 -6.48 -2.48
N MET A 34 -3.07 -5.22 -2.13
CA MET A 34 -3.95 -4.47 -1.21
C MET A 34 -5.38 -4.34 -1.73
N ARG A 35 -5.55 -4.06 -3.02
CA ARG A 35 -6.88 -3.99 -3.64
C ARG A 35 -7.60 -5.33 -3.53
N GLU A 36 -6.90 -6.45 -3.69
CA GLU A 36 -7.48 -7.78 -3.50
C GLU A 36 -7.81 -8.08 -2.03
N VAL A 37 -6.96 -7.66 -1.08
CA VAL A 37 -7.25 -7.78 0.36
C VAL A 37 -8.50 -7.01 0.73
N MET A 38 -8.65 -5.77 0.25
CA MET A 38 -9.82 -4.92 0.51
C MET A 38 -11.14 -5.53 0.01
N LYS A 39 -11.12 -6.28 -1.09
CA LYS A 39 -12.31 -6.96 -1.60
C LYS A 39 -12.76 -8.12 -0.72
N ARG A 40 -11.85 -8.69 0.09
CA ARG A 40 -12.06 -9.95 0.82
C ARG A 40 -12.15 -9.77 2.33
N GLN A 41 -11.76 -8.59 2.83
CA GLN A 41 -11.70 -8.30 4.26
C GLN A 41 -12.58 -7.10 4.61
N PRO A 42 -13.28 -7.13 5.76
CA PRO A 42 -13.84 -5.94 6.39
C PRO A 42 -12.79 -4.83 6.50
N GLY A 43 -13.19 -3.57 6.33
CA GLY A 43 -12.26 -2.43 6.29
C GLY A 43 -11.32 -2.32 7.50
N PHE A 44 -11.78 -2.69 8.70
CA PHE A 44 -10.96 -2.67 9.92
C PHE A 44 -9.87 -3.76 9.98
N LEU A 45 -9.91 -4.74 9.07
CA LEU A 45 -8.90 -5.80 8.91
C LEU A 45 -7.98 -5.54 7.71
N VAL A 46 -8.18 -4.45 6.98
CA VAL A 46 -7.31 -4.06 5.88
C VAL A 46 -6.02 -3.46 6.47
N PRO A 47 -4.85 -4.07 6.25
CA PRO A 47 -3.59 -3.53 6.76
C PRO A 47 -3.20 -2.24 6.02
N LYS A 48 -2.20 -1.51 6.51
CA LYS A 48 -1.65 -0.36 5.78
C LYS A 48 -0.49 -0.81 4.88
N LEU A 49 -0.50 -0.43 3.60
CA LEU A 49 0.66 -0.61 2.73
C LEU A 49 1.70 0.45 3.04
N VAL A 50 2.91 0.01 3.37
CA VAL A 50 3.98 0.89 3.83
C VAL A 50 5.34 0.47 3.28
N ARG A 51 6.31 1.39 3.33
CA ARG A 51 7.73 1.14 3.02
C ARG A 51 8.64 1.94 3.96
N GLU A 52 9.87 1.49 4.18
CA GLU A 52 10.90 2.32 4.82
C GLU A 52 11.59 3.23 3.79
N ILE A 53 11.73 4.50 4.15
CA ILE A 53 12.48 5.49 3.35
C ILE A 53 13.47 6.15 4.29
N GLY A 54 14.77 5.99 4.01
CA GLY A 54 15.83 6.60 4.82
C GLY A 54 15.62 8.10 4.98
N GLY A 55 15.70 8.57 6.22
CA GLY A 55 15.48 9.98 6.58
C GLY A 55 14.03 10.35 6.91
N GLN A 56 13.06 9.44 6.76
CA GLN A 56 11.71 9.64 7.28
C GLN A 56 11.63 9.25 8.76
N PRO A 57 10.74 9.86 9.55
CA PRO A 57 10.60 9.58 10.99
C PRO A 57 9.99 8.19 11.28
N GLY A 58 9.58 7.44 10.25
CA GLY A 58 9.05 6.09 10.39
C GLY A 58 8.51 5.54 9.06
N LYS A 59 7.70 4.47 9.16
CA LYS A 59 7.08 3.82 8.01
C LYS A 59 6.29 4.82 7.17
N THR A 60 6.60 4.88 5.87
CA THR A 60 5.92 5.77 4.93
C THR A 60 4.75 5.04 4.28
N PRO A 61 3.50 5.52 4.45
CA PRO A 61 2.33 4.96 3.77
C PRO A 61 2.42 5.11 2.25
N ILE A 62 1.91 4.12 1.52
CA ILE A 62 1.80 4.15 0.07
C ILE A 62 0.34 4.37 -0.30
N ASP A 63 0.10 5.38 -1.14
CA ASP A 63 -1.22 5.64 -1.70
C ASP A 63 -1.66 4.49 -2.62
N LEU A 64 -2.88 4.01 -2.40
CA LEU A 64 -3.50 2.92 -3.15
C LEU A 64 -4.25 3.41 -4.40
N GLY A 65 -4.43 4.73 -4.55
CA GLY A 65 -5.14 5.35 -5.67
C GLY A 65 -6.59 4.84 -5.77
N LEU A 66 -7.29 4.82 -4.64
CA LEU A 66 -8.65 4.28 -4.53
C LEU A 66 -9.72 5.30 -4.89
N GLU A 67 -9.40 6.59 -4.81
CA GLU A 67 -10.31 7.63 -5.25
C GLU A 67 -10.48 7.54 -6.77
N PRO A 68 -11.73 7.50 -7.28
CA PRO A 68 -11.99 7.63 -8.70
C PRO A 68 -11.42 8.96 -9.20
N GLN A 69 -10.52 8.90 -10.18
CA GLN A 69 -10.03 10.11 -10.84
C GLN A 69 -11.16 10.65 -11.72
N ASN A 70 -11.89 11.66 -11.25
CA ASN A 70 -12.82 12.38 -12.10
C ASN A 70 -12.02 13.11 -13.19
N GLU A 71 -12.26 12.81 -14.46
CA GLU A 71 -11.71 13.51 -15.63
C GLU A 71 -12.29 14.94 -15.81
N LEU A 72 -12.40 15.71 -14.73
CA LEU A 72 -12.87 17.10 -14.79
C LEU A 72 -11.78 18.08 -14.33
N ARG A 73 -10.67 18.06 -15.07
CA ARG A 73 -9.70 19.17 -15.11
C ARG A 73 -9.37 19.61 -16.54
N VAL A 74 -10.24 19.29 -17.50
CA VAL A 74 -10.29 20.04 -18.76
C VAL A 74 -11.16 21.27 -18.50
N ARG A 75 -10.62 22.46 -18.75
CA ARG A 75 -11.28 23.79 -18.76
C ARG A 75 -11.28 24.62 -17.48
N ILE A 76 -10.15 24.81 -16.80
CA ILE A 76 -9.79 26.15 -16.30
C ILE A 76 -8.27 26.23 -16.39
N ASP A 77 -7.76 26.69 -17.52
CA ASP A 77 -6.48 27.40 -17.67
C ASP A 77 -6.43 27.88 -19.14
N ASN A 78 -6.75 29.18 -19.33
CA ASN A 78 -6.56 30.04 -20.50
C ASN A 78 -7.06 29.59 -21.89
#